data_AF-K1TRG9-F1
#
_entry.id   AF-K1TRG9-F1
#
_cell.length_a   1.000
_cell.length_b   1.000
_cell.length_c   1.000
_cell.angle_alpha   90.00
_cell.angle_beta   90.00
_cell.angle_gamma   90.00
#
_symmetry.space_group_name_H-M   'P 1'
#
loop_
_entity.id
_entity.type
_entity.pdbx_description
1 polymer ?
#
loop_
_entity_poly.entity_id
_entity_poly.type
_entity_poly.pdbx_seq_one_letter_code
_entity_poly.pdbx_strand_id
1 'polypeptide(L)'
;KQFLLNFATQHGYTFYGRIKSTTDGKIVFHDGGADEVLAEDTPVSMNLFGFTPDFFVYSKEYFRTWFEANRENIKAEFYIPTMVNKLIGDGTASLRVLRSAAQWHGVTYKEDKPALMASIEAMIAEGKYPRDLWK
;
A
#
# COMPACT_ATOMS: atom_id res chain seq x y z
N LYS A 1 11.20 4.49 17.33
CA LYS A 1 10.43 3.23 17.16
C LYS A 1 10.08 3.12 15.69
N GLN A 2 10.47 2.04 15.03
CA GLN A 2 10.56 1.95 13.57
C GLN A 2 9.47 1.02 13.04
N PHE A 3 8.54 1.57 12.28
CA PHE A 3 7.63 0.79 11.44
C PHE A 3 8.29 0.56 10.09
N LEU A 4 8.20 -0.66 9.56
CA LEU A 4 8.78 -1.03 8.28
C LEU A 4 7.65 -1.04 7.24
N LEU A 5 7.62 -0.07 6.35
CA LEU A 5 6.80 -0.16 5.15
C LEU A 5 7.61 -0.84 4.05
N ASN A 6 6.99 -1.76 3.31
CA ASN A 6 7.60 -2.24 2.08
C ASN A 6 7.10 -1.42 0.88
N PHE A 7 8.09 -0.95 0.11
CA PHE A 7 8.09 -0.30 -1.20
C PHE A 7 8.11 1.26 -1.33
N ALA A 8 9.26 1.68 -1.91
CA ALA A 8 9.57 2.77 -2.85
C ALA A 8 10.00 4.19 -2.38
N THR A 9 10.47 5.00 -3.33
CA THR A 9 11.66 5.88 -3.31
C THR A 9 11.43 7.39 -3.09
N GLN A 10 11.99 7.92 -1.99
CA GLN A 10 12.52 9.29 -1.75
C GLN A 10 11.81 10.52 -2.36
N HIS A 11 10.82 11.06 -1.64
CA HIS A 11 10.73 12.45 -1.14
C HIS A 11 9.26 12.74 -0.78
N GLY A 12 8.96 12.81 0.52
CA GLY A 12 7.58 12.87 0.99
C GLY A 12 6.88 11.51 0.87
N TYR A 13 6.16 11.11 1.91
CA TYR A 13 5.36 9.89 1.87
C TYR A 13 3.90 10.30 1.81
N THR A 14 3.31 10.18 0.62
CA THR A 14 1.88 10.37 0.40
C THR A 14 1.28 9.01 0.13
N PHE A 15 0.28 8.62 0.93
CA PHE A 15 -0.47 7.40 0.68
C PHE A 15 -1.52 7.68 -0.38
N TYR A 16 -1.26 7.24 -1.60
CA TYR A 16 -2.18 7.38 -2.71
C TYR A 16 -3.23 6.26 -2.71
N GLY A 17 -4.51 6.60 -2.58
CA GLY A 17 -5.60 5.62 -2.57
C GLY A 17 -6.22 5.31 -3.96
N ARG A 18 -6.00 6.16 -4.97
CA ARG A 18 -6.63 6.07 -6.29
C ARG A 18 -5.65 6.47 -7.39
N ILE A 19 -4.78 5.53 -7.77
CA ILE A 19 -3.85 5.69 -8.90
C ILE A 19 -4.42 4.97 -10.12
N LYS A 20 -4.31 5.59 -11.29
CA LYS A 20 -4.67 4.99 -12.58
C LYS A 20 -3.63 5.33 -13.63
N SER A 21 -3.42 4.46 -14.61
CA SER A 21 -2.73 4.83 -15.84
C SER A 21 -3.74 5.35 -16.87
N THR A 22 -3.43 6.45 -17.54
CA THR A 22 -4.22 6.95 -18.66
C THR A 22 -3.86 6.21 -19.95
N THR A 23 -4.69 6.36 -20.99
CA THR A 23 -4.43 5.81 -22.34
C THR A 23 -3.14 6.35 -22.98
N ASP A 24 -2.65 7.50 -22.51
CA ASP A 24 -1.41 8.13 -22.97
C ASP A 24 -0.18 7.66 -22.17
N GLY A 25 -0.33 6.64 -21.32
CA GLY A 25 0.74 6.07 -20.51
C GLY A 25 1.12 6.87 -19.25
N LYS A 26 0.39 7.95 -18.93
CA LYS A 26 0.66 8.75 -17.73
C LYS A 26 0.06 8.10 -16.49
N ILE A 27 0.80 8.10 -15.39
CA ILE A 27 0.30 7.69 -14.07
C ILE A 27 -0.33 8.91 -13.41
N VAL A 28 -1.59 8.80 -13.03
CA VAL A 28 -2.35 9.88 -12.38
C VAL A 28 -2.93 9.45 -11.05
N PHE A 29 -2.83 10.35 -10.07
CA PHE A 29 -3.52 10.24 -8.79
C PHE A 29 -4.78 11.12 -8.80
N HIS A 30 -5.90 10.56 -8.33
CA HIS A 30 -7.15 11.29 -8.14
C HIS A 30 -7.54 11.33 -6.67
N ASP A 31 -7.57 12.51 -6.07
CA ASP A 31 -8.15 12.69 -4.73
C ASP A 31 -9.25 13.73 -4.66
N GLY A 32 -10.38 13.44 -5.31
CA GLY A 32 -11.59 14.27 -5.23
C GLY A 32 -11.45 15.68 -5.83
N GLY A 33 -10.27 16.04 -6.35
CA GLY A 33 -9.95 17.26 -7.08
C GLY A 33 -9.31 16.97 -8.44
N ALA A 34 -8.43 17.86 -8.91
CA ALA A 34 -7.75 17.72 -10.21
C ALA A 34 -6.69 16.59 -10.19
N ASP A 35 -6.51 15.95 -11.34
CA ASP A 35 -5.54 14.88 -11.56
C ASP A 35 -4.11 15.37 -11.34
N GLU A 36 -3.39 14.68 -10.47
CA GLU A 36 -1.96 14.91 -10.27
C GLU A 36 -1.17 13.85 -11.05
N VAL A 37 -0.27 14.29 -11.94
CA VAL A 37 0.61 13.39 -12.68
C VAL A 37 1.75 12.95 -11.77
N LEU A 38 1.88 11.65 -11.58
CA LEU A 38 2.97 11.04 -10.81
C LEU A 38 4.09 10.60 -11.75
N ALA A 39 5.34 10.73 -11.30
CA ALA A 39 6.48 10.14 -11.98
C ALA A 39 6.41 8.60 -11.92
N GLU A 40 6.96 7.91 -12.92
CA GLU A 40 6.93 6.44 -13.00
C GLU A 40 7.64 5.76 -11.81
N ASP A 41 8.62 6.43 -11.22
CA ASP A 41 9.37 5.97 -10.05
C ASP A 41 8.76 6.43 -8.71
N THR A 42 7.55 6.99 -8.73
CA THR A 42 6.87 7.47 -7.52
C THR A 42 6.59 6.31 -6.55
N PRO A 43 6.96 6.45 -5.26
CA PRO A 43 6.61 5.46 -4.26
C PRO A 43 5.12 5.24 -4.10
N VAL A 44 4.73 3.98 -4.08
CA VAL A 44 3.37 3.56 -3.72
C VAL A 44 3.43 2.46 -2.66
N SER A 45 2.55 2.57 -1.67
CA SER A 45 2.38 1.52 -0.67
C SER A 45 1.49 0.41 -1.24
N MET A 46 2.01 -0.81 -1.29
CA MET A 46 1.24 -2.00 -1.68
C MET A 46 0.58 -2.69 -0.47
N ASN A 47 0.33 -1.92 0.60
CA ASN A 47 -0.30 -2.36 1.84
C ASN A 47 0.46 -3.48 2.59
N LEU A 48 1.79 -3.53 2.44
CA LEU A 48 2.66 -4.44 3.18
C LEU A 48 3.41 -3.68 4.27
N PHE A 49 3.02 -3.93 5.52
CA PHE A 49 3.57 -3.26 6.70
C PHE A 49 4.13 -4.28 7.71
N GLY A 50 5.28 -3.92 8.29
CA GLY A 50 5.86 -4.53 9.48
C GLY A 50 5.73 -3.58 10.65
N PHE A 51 5.01 -4.02 11.69
CA PHE A 51 4.75 -3.22 12.88
C PHE A 51 5.35 -3.89 14.12
N THR A 52 5.78 -3.07 15.08
CA THR A 52 6.00 -3.53 16.45
C THR A 52 4.66 -3.58 17.20
N PRO A 53 4.51 -4.43 18.25
CA PRO A 53 3.22 -4.63 18.93
C PRO A 53 2.56 -3.36 19.48
N ASP A 54 3.35 -2.32 19.79
CA ASP A 54 2.85 -1.01 20.23
C ASP A 54 1.92 -0.33 19.21
N PHE A 55 2.01 -0.67 17.91
CA PHE A 55 1.06 -0.20 16.91
C PHE A 55 -0.40 -0.50 17.29
N PHE A 56 -0.66 -1.69 17.87
CA PHE A 56 -2.00 -2.08 18.28
C PHE A 56 -2.49 -1.27 19.49
N VAL A 57 -1.58 -0.89 20.39
CA VAL A 57 -1.90 -0.04 21.54
C VAL A 57 -2.35 1.33 21.04
N TYR A 58 -1.54 1.97 20.20
CA TYR A 58 -1.87 3.26 19.62
C TYR A 58 -3.16 3.23 18.79
N SER A 59 -3.33 2.18 17.98
CA SER A 59 -4.53 2.00 17.15
C SER A 59 -5.77 1.89 18.01
N LYS A 60 -5.72 1.11 19.10
CA LYS A 60 -6.86 0.92 20.01
C LYS A 60 -7.23 2.21 20.76
N GLU A 61 -6.23 2.97 21.21
CA GLU A 61 -6.45 4.26 21.87
C GLU A 61 -7.14 5.25 20.93
N TYR A 62 -6.62 5.40 19.70
CA TYR A 62 -7.17 6.33 18.72
C TYR A 62 -8.51 5.87 18.15
N PHE A 63 -8.73 4.56 18.03
CA PHE A 63 -9.95 3.99 17.47
C PHE A 63 -11.21 4.48 18.21
N ARG A 64 -11.14 4.69 19.53
CA ARG A 64 -12.27 5.23 20.30
C ARG A 64 -12.68 6.61 19.81
N THR A 65 -11.72 7.50 19.61
CA THR A 65 -11.95 8.86 19.09
C THR A 65 -12.45 8.81 17.65
N TRP A 66 -11.83 7.97 16.82
CA TRP A 66 -12.25 7.80 15.44
C TRP A 66 -13.69 7.27 15.33
N PHE A 67 -14.05 6.28 16.15
CA PHE A 67 -15.37 5.69 16.17
C PHE A 67 -16.44 6.71 16.53
N GLU A 68 -16.27 7.47 17.63
CA GLU A 68 -17.26 8.50 18.00
C GLU A 68 -17.47 9.54 16.91
N ALA A 69 -16.40 9.93 16.21
CA ALA A 69 -16.48 10.89 15.10
C ALA A 69 -17.14 10.34 13.84
N ASN A 70 -17.18 9.01 13.66
CA ASN A 70 -17.62 8.37 12.41
C ASN A 70 -18.81 7.40 12.57
N ARG A 71 -19.33 7.21 13.79
CA ARG A 71 -20.35 6.19 14.12
C ARG A 71 -21.62 6.25 13.28
N GLU A 72 -21.99 7.43 12.77
CA GLU A 72 -23.20 7.66 11.96
C GLU A 72 -22.93 7.42 10.46
N ASN A 73 -21.66 7.36 10.05
CA ASN A 73 -21.26 7.09 8.68
C ASN A 73 -21.05 5.58 8.47
N ILE A 74 -22.07 4.92 7.92
CA ILE A 74 -22.06 3.48 7.64
C ILE A 74 -21.01 3.04 6.59
N LYS A 75 -20.39 4.00 5.90
CA LYS A 75 -19.31 3.75 4.92
C LYS A 75 -17.92 4.13 5.49
N ALA A 76 -17.83 4.52 6.76
CA ALA A 76 -16.56 4.87 7.35
C ALA A 76 -15.66 3.65 7.49
N GLU A 77 -14.42 3.76 7.01
CA GLU A 77 -13.40 2.73 7.09
C GLU A 77 -12.19 3.24 7.86
N PHE A 78 -11.69 2.43 8.81
CA PHE A 78 -10.51 2.77 9.59
C PHE A 78 -9.26 2.21 8.91
N TYR A 79 -8.65 3.02 8.04
CA TYR A 79 -7.51 2.60 7.23
C TYR A 79 -6.18 2.61 8.00
N ILE A 80 -5.38 1.56 7.82
CA ILE A 80 -4.00 1.46 8.34
C ILE A 80 -3.13 2.65 7.90
N PRO A 81 -3.09 3.05 6.60
CA PRO A 81 -2.37 4.25 6.16
C PRO A 81 -2.69 5.52 6.96
N THR A 82 -3.96 5.76 7.28
CA THR A 82 -4.38 6.93 8.04
C THR A 82 -3.83 6.91 9.46
N MET A 83 -3.87 5.74 10.12
CA MET A 83 -3.29 5.59 11.45
C MET A 83 -1.76 5.78 11.44
N VAL A 84 -1.07 5.21 10.44
CA VAL A 84 0.38 5.37 10.28
C VAL A 84 0.74 6.85 10.05
N ASN A 85 0.04 7.53 9.15
CA ASN A 85 0.21 8.97 8.91
C ASN A 85 0.05 9.79 10.18
N LYS A 86 -0.98 9.50 10.98
CA LYS A 86 -1.20 10.17 12.26
C LYS A 86 0.00 10.00 13.20
N LEU A 87 0.47 8.77 13.39
CA LEU A 87 1.59 8.49 14.30
C LEU A 87 2.90 9.17 13.88
N ILE A 88 3.12 9.29 12.57
CA ILE A 88 4.26 10.03 12.03
C ILE A 88 4.08 11.54 12.23
N GLY A 89 2.90 12.08 11.92
CA GLY A 89 2.58 13.50 12.07
C GLY A 89 2.64 13.98 13.52
N ASP A 90 2.22 13.13 14.46
CA ASP A 90 2.29 13.38 15.91
C ASP A 90 3.71 13.16 16.48
N GLY A 91 4.70 12.76 15.66
CA GLY A 91 6.07 12.45 16.09
C GLY A 91 6.19 11.23 17.01
N THR A 92 5.12 10.45 17.16
CA THR A 92 5.06 9.28 18.07
C THR A 92 5.79 8.07 17.49
N ALA A 93 5.90 7.99 16.17
CA ALA A 93 6.61 6.92 15.48
C ALA A 93 7.37 7.40 14.24
N SER A 94 8.32 6.59 13.79
CA SER A 94 8.98 6.78 12.50
C SER A 94 8.72 5.61 11.56
N LEU A 95 8.59 5.93 10.28
CA LEU A 95 8.43 4.94 9.21
C LEU A 95 9.74 4.82 8.44
N ARG A 96 10.22 3.60 8.29
CA ARG A 96 11.30 3.27 7.36
C ARG A 96 10.71 2.58 6.16
N VAL A 97 10.99 3.12 4.98
CA VAL A 97 10.61 2.47 3.72
C VAL A 97 11.73 1.56 3.25
N LEU A 98 11.39 0.30 3.05
CA LEU A 98 12.26 -0.71 2.46
C LEU A 98 12.05 -0.76 0.95
N ARG A 99 13.14 -0.81 0.19
CA ARG A 99 13.12 -0.98 -1.26
C ARG A 99 13.43 -2.44 -1.58
N SER A 100 12.70 -3.02 -2.53
CA SER A 100 12.98 -4.34 -3.07
C SER A 100 12.93 -4.27 -4.60
N ALA A 101 13.71 -5.12 -5.26
CA ALA A 101 13.68 -5.28 -6.71
C ALA A 101 12.56 -6.23 -7.19
N ALA A 102 11.83 -6.83 -6.25
CA ALA A 102 10.71 -7.71 -6.59
C ALA A 102 9.57 -6.89 -7.23
N GLN A 103 9.04 -7.42 -8.32
CA GLN A 103 7.85 -6.87 -8.95
C GLN A 103 6.60 -7.35 -8.21
N TRP A 104 5.71 -6.42 -7.89
CA TRP A 104 4.42 -6.77 -7.35
C TRP A 104 3.48 -7.17 -8.48
N HIS A 105 2.85 -8.33 -8.33
CA HIS A 105 1.77 -8.76 -9.21
C HIS A 105 0.49 -8.88 -8.40
N GLY A 106 -0.60 -8.28 -8.88
CA GLY A 106 -1.92 -8.38 -8.27
C GLY A 106 -3.01 -8.35 -9.33
N VAL A 107 -4.18 -8.88 -8.99
CA VAL A 107 -5.36 -8.85 -9.84
C VAL A 107 -6.26 -7.74 -9.33
N THR A 108 -6.30 -6.62 -10.04
CA THR A 108 -7.23 -5.51 -9.74
C THR A 108 -8.45 -5.62 -10.64
N TYR A 109 -8.22 -5.97 -11.91
CA TYR A 109 -9.22 -6.23 -12.91
C TYR A 109 -9.16 -7.67 -13.41
N LYS A 110 -10.24 -8.16 -14.02
CA LYS A 110 -10.29 -9.56 -14.51
C LYS A 110 -9.26 -9.80 -15.61
N GLU A 111 -8.97 -8.76 -16.36
CA GLU A 111 -8.04 -8.69 -17.48
C GLU A 111 -6.59 -8.83 -17.05
N ASP A 112 -6.26 -8.63 -15.76
CA ASP A 112 -4.91 -8.79 -15.21
C ASP A 112 -4.54 -10.27 -15.03
N LYS A 113 -5.53 -11.16 -14.96
CA LYS A 113 -5.34 -12.58 -14.66
C LYS A 113 -4.42 -13.31 -15.65
N PRO A 114 -4.56 -13.17 -16.99
CA PRO A 114 -3.67 -13.83 -17.94
C PRO A 114 -2.21 -13.40 -17.77
N ALA A 115 -1.96 -12.11 -17.52
CA ALA A 115 -0.61 -11.59 -17.30
C ALA A 115 0.00 -12.11 -15.99
N LEU A 116 -0.79 -12.17 -14.91
CA LEU A 116 -0.36 -12.76 -13.64
C LEU A 116 -0.01 -14.24 -13.80
N MET A 117 -0.87 -15.02 -14.48
CA MET A 117 -0.60 -16.43 -14.73
C MET A 117 0.69 -16.62 -15.53
N ALA A 118 0.91 -15.84 -16.58
CA ALA A 118 2.13 -15.91 -17.38
C ALA A 118 3.39 -15.63 -16.54
N SER A 119 3.34 -14.63 -15.63
CA SER A 119 4.44 -14.34 -14.72
C SER A 119 4.73 -15.52 -13.77
N ILE A 120 3.69 -16.12 -13.19
CA ILE A 120 3.84 -17.28 -12.30
C ILE A 120 4.46 -18.48 -13.04
N GLU A 121 3.97 -18.80 -14.25
CA GLU A 121 4.52 -19.89 -15.07
C GLU A 121 6.00 -19.64 -15.42
N ALA A 122 6.37 -18.41 -15.75
CA ALA A 122 7.77 -18.05 -16.01
C ALA A 122 8.63 -18.26 -14.77
N MET A 123 8.18 -17.83 -13.58
CA MET A 123 8.93 -18.04 -12.34
C MET A 123 9.08 -19.52 -11.96
N ILE A 124 8.09 -20.36 -12.28
CA ILE A 124 8.19 -21.82 -12.10
C ILE A 124 9.18 -22.42 -13.11
N ALA A 125 9.11 -22.03 -14.38
CA ALA A 125 10.03 -22.49 -15.43
C ALA A 125 11.49 -22.09 -15.15
N GLU A 126 11.69 -20.91 -14.56
CA GLU A 126 13.00 -20.43 -14.08
C GLU A 126 13.48 -21.15 -12.79
N GLY A 127 12.65 -22.02 -12.20
CA GLY A 127 12.98 -22.75 -10.99
C GLY A 127 12.97 -21.93 -9.70
N LYS A 128 12.46 -20.69 -9.74
CA LYS A 128 12.33 -19.82 -8.54
C LYS A 128 11.32 -20.37 -7.54
N TYR A 129 10.29 -21.04 -8.03
CA TYR A 129 9.27 -21.68 -7.21
C TYR A 129 8.95 -23.09 -7.73
N PRO A 130 8.64 -24.05 -6.85
CA PRO A 130 8.11 -25.34 -7.27
C PRO A 130 6.69 -25.18 -7.83
N ARG A 131 6.29 -26.09 -8.72
CA ARG A 131 4.93 -26.15 -9.28
C ARG A 131 3.87 -26.28 -8.19
N ASP A 132 4.16 -27.10 -7.16
CA ASP A 132 3.30 -27.37 -6.03
C ASP A 132 3.98 -26.88 -4.74
N LEU A 133 3.43 -25.81 -4.14
CA LEU A 133 4.01 -25.19 -2.94
C LEU A 133 3.71 -25.95 -1.64
N TRP A 134 2.65 -26.75 -1.60
CA TRP A 134 2.05 -27.29 -0.36
C TRP A 134 1.83 -28.80 -0.38
N LYS A 135 2.68 -29.54 -1.09
CA LYS A 135 2.66 -31.02 -1.01
C LYS A 135 3.13 -31.53 0.34
#